data_AF-A0A3B0YX84-F1
#
_entry.id   AF-A0A3B0YX84-F1
#
_cell.length_a   1.000
_cell.length_b   1.000
_cell.length_c   1.000
_cell.angle_alpha   90.00
_cell.angle_beta   90.00
_cell.angle_gamma   90.00
#
_symmetry.space_group_name_H-M   'P 1'
#
loop_
_entity.id
_entity.type
_entity.pdbx_description
1 polymer ?
#
loop_
_entity_poly.entity_id
_entity_poly.type
_entity_poly.pdbx_seq_one_letter_code
_entity_poly.pdbx_strand_id
1 'polypeptide(L)'
;MHFASRFIVARHLHNASTIFSSTLGFMKNHENHNNGKCPITFALDIFGDKWSLIILRDILFKGKKYYSEFLNSPEKISTNILASRLGKLESEGLISKTQDLKNLSKFIYRLTGKGKDLLPLMLDMIEWSVKYNPQPGTPDNIINGAPGKLLSRLHDDREALFNEILSKLE
;
A
#
# COMPACT_ATOMS: atom_id res chain seq x y z
N MET A 1 -45.54 20.82 -74.63
CA MET A 1 -45.22 20.98 -73.19
C MET A 1 -44.10 20.00 -72.85
N HIS A 2 -42.83 20.36 -73.09
CA HIS A 2 -41.86 21.02 -72.19
C HIS A 2 -40.93 20.05 -71.44
N PHE A 3 -39.75 19.83 -72.05
CA PHE A 3 -38.38 19.70 -71.52
C PHE A 3 -37.99 18.76 -70.34
N ALA A 4 -37.21 17.72 -70.71
CA ALA A 4 -35.79 17.48 -70.41
C ALA A 4 -35.26 17.02 -69.01
N SER A 5 -34.32 16.06 -69.15
CA SER A 5 -33.05 15.88 -68.44
C SER A 5 -32.95 15.05 -67.14
N ARG A 6 -32.34 13.87 -67.33
CA ARG A 6 -31.11 13.35 -66.69
C ARG A 6 -31.00 13.29 -65.15
N PHE A 7 -30.64 12.07 -64.72
CA PHE A 7 -29.55 11.72 -63.79
C PHE A 7 -29.84 11.63 -62.27
N ILE A 8 -29.60 10.41 -61.76
CA ILE A 8 -28.68 10.08 -60.63
C ILE A 8 -29.15 10.34 -59.18
N VAL A 9 -29.11 9.25 -58.41
CA VAL A 9 -28.66 9.09 -57.01
C VAL A 9 -29.46 9.80 -55.92
N ALA A 10 -29.86 9.05 -54.90
CA ALA A 10 -29.39 9.26 -53.52
C ALA A 10 -30.12 8.35 -52.55
N ARG A 11 -29.43 7.27 -52.17
CA ARG A 11 -29.17 6.86 -50.78
C ARG A 11 -29.86 7.76 -49.72
N HIS A 12 -31.06 7.37 -49.34
CA HIS A 12 -31.66 7.68 -48.03
C HIS A 12 -31.39 6.50 -47.10
N LEU A 13 -31.23 6.61 -45.79
CA LEU A 13 -30.94 7.67 -44.84
C LEU A 13 -30.77 6.85 -43.53
N HIS A 14 -29.83 7.25 -42.67
CA HIS A 14 -29.70 6.83 -41.26
C HIS A 14 -29.32 5.35 -41.00
N ASN A 15 -28.54 4.98 -39.99
CA ASN A 15 -27.61 5.62 -39.09
C ASN A 15 -26.93 4.46 -38.32
N ALA A 16 -25.73 4.69 -37.80
CA ALA A 16 -25.17 3.99 -36.64
C ALA A 16 -24.93 2.46 -36.71
N SER A 17 -23.74 2.11 -37.22
CA SER A 17 -22.70 1.39 -36.46
C SER A 17 -23.13 0.49 -35.29
N THR A 18 -22.95 -0.83 -35.43
CA THR A 18 -22.16 -1.60 -34.45
C THR A 18 -21.60 -2.88 -35.07
N ILE A 19 -20.27 -2.97 -35.12
CA ILE A 19 -19.49 -4.14 -35.52
C ILE A 19 -19.51 -5.10 -34.32
N PHE A 20 -20.06 -6.31 -34.49
CA PHE A 20 -20.07 -7.33 -33.45
C PHE A 20 -18.76 -8.13 -33.50
N SER A 21 -18.04 -8.09 -32.39
CA SER A 21 -16.67 -8.53 -32.20
C SER A 21 -16.48 -10.05 -32.34
N SER A 22 -15.54 -10.43 -33.19
CA SER A 22 -14.89 -11.73 -33.22
C SER A 22 -13.75 -11.78 -32.20
N THR A 23 -13.87 -12.55 -31.12
CA THR A 23 -12.72 -13.27 -30.56
C THR A 23 -13.15 -14.40 -29.63
N LEU A 24 -12.84 -15.58 -30.11
CA LEU A 24 -12.80 -16.86 -29.42
C LEU A 24 -11.93 -16.78 -28.15
N GLY A 25 -12.51 -17.19 -27.02
CA GLY A 25 -11.89 -17.86 -25.87
C GLY A 25 -10.57 -17.32 -25.33
N PHE A 26 -10.64 -16.63 -24.18
CA PHE A 26 -9.77 -16.87 -23.01
C PHE A 26 -10.42 -16.19 -21.80
N MET A 27 -11.48 -16.80 -21.26
CA MET A 27 -11.76 -16.64 -19.84
C MET A 27 -10.57 -17.27 -19.11
N LYS A 28 -9.65 -16.45 -18.62
CA LYS A 28 -8.75 -16.88 -17.55
C LYS A 28 -9.66 -17.17 -16.35
N ASN A 29 -10.07 -18.43 -16.22
CA ASN A 29 -10.38 -18.97 -14.92
C ASN A 29 -9.15 -18.67 -14.05
N HIS A 30 -9.29 -17.77 -13.08
CA HIS A 30 -8.41 -17.79 -11.93
C HIS A 30 -8.77 -19.04 -11.14
N GLU A 31 -8.35 -20.20 -11.65
CA GLU A 31 -8.25 -21.40 -10.84
C GLU A 31 -7.31 -21.04 -9.70
N ASN A 32 -7.89 -20.92 -8.51
CA ASN A 32 -7.17 -20.71 -7.28
C ASN A 32 -6.40 -22.00 -6.99
N HIS A 33 -5.28 -22.19 -7.66
CA HIS A 33 -4.23 -23.12 -7.25
C HIS A 33 -3.61 -22.56 -5.97
N ASN A 34 -4.33 -22.69 -4.86
CA ASN A 34 -3.76 -22.52 -3.54
C ASN A 34 -2.90 -23.77 -3.27
N ASN A 35 -1.75 -23.84 -3.95
CA ASN A 35 -0.79 -24.93 -3.87
C ASN A 35 -0.09 -24.90 -2.52
N GLY A 36 -0.79 -25.22 -1.42
CA GLY A 36 -0.20 -25.56 -0.12
C GLY A 36 0.91 -24.63 0.39
N LYS A 37 0.95 -23.37 -0.06
CA LYS A 37 2.00 -22.43 0.33
C LYS A 37 1.76 -22.05 1.78
N CYS A 38 2.81 -22.07 2.58
CA CYS A 38 2.76 -21.70 3.98
C CYS A 38 2.19 -20.27 4.13
N PRO A 39 1.23 -20.01 5.03
CA PRO A 39 0.70 -18.66 5.32
C PRO A 39 1.80 -17.62 5.59
N ILE A 40 2.90 -18.04 6.23
CA ILE A 40 4.07 -17.18 6.47
C ILE A 40 4.71 -16.76 5.14
N THR A 41 4.88 -17.69 4.20
CA THR A 41 5.44 -17.37 2.87
C THR A 41 4.56 -16.36 2.15
N PHE A 42 3.23 -16.50 2.21
CA PHE A 42 2.33 -15.51 1.63
C PHE A 42 2.50 -14.12 2.25
N ALA A 43 2.60 -14.01 3.58
CA ALA A 43 2.86 -12.74 4.24
C ALA A 43 4.21 -12.13 3.81
N LEU A 44 5.24 -12.96 3.67
CA LEU A 44 6.57 -12.53 3.25
C LEU A 44 6.60 -12.09 1.77
N ASP A 45 5.81 -12.71 0.90
CA ASP A 45 5.66 -12.28 -0.49
C ASP A 45 5.07 -10.87 -0.57
N ILE A 46 4.22 -10.48 0.40
CA ILE A 46 3.59 -9.15 0.47
C ILE A 46 4.56 -8.11 1.03
N PHE A 47 5.07 -8.30 2.26
CA PHE A 47 5.82 -7.26 3.00
C PHE A 47 7.14 -7.75 3.60
N GLY A 48 7.59 -8.98 3.31
CA GLY A 48 8.72 -9.66 3.95
C GLY A 48 10.11 -9.15 3.56
N ASP A 49 10.23 -7.96 2.97
CA ASP A 49 11.52 -7.34 2.71
C ASP A 49 11.80 -6.20 3.69
N LYS A 50 13.09 -5.99 3.98
CA LYS A 50 13.58 -4.96 4.93
C LYS A 50 12.93 -3.59 4.73
N TRP A 51 12.77 -3.15 3.48
CA TRP A 51 12.34 -1.78 3.19
C TRP A 51 10.84 -1.59 3.35
N SER A 52 10.03 -2.60 3.00
CA SER A 52 8.59 -2.58 3.27
C SER A 52 8.31 -2.38 4.76
N LEU A 53 8.97 -3.16 5.61
CA LEU A 53 8.82 -3.06 7.08
C LEU A 53 9.31 -1.71 7.64
N ILE A 54 10.40 -1.15 7.10
CA ILE A 54 10.88 0.18 7.51
C ILE A 54 9.88 1.28 7.16
N ILE A 55 9.27 1.22 5.98
CA ILE A 55 8.24 2.20 5.56
C ILE A 55 7.01 2.09 6.47
N LEU A 56 6.52 0.86 6.70
CA LEU A 56 5.37 0.62 7.58
C LEU A 56 5.64 1.11 9.01
N ARG A 57 6.82 0.81 9.57
CA ARG A 57 7.28 1.32 10.87
C ARG A 57 7.26 2.85 10.91
N ASP A 58 7.79 3.49 9.87
CA ASP A 58 7.88 4.95 9.80
C ASP A 58 6.49 5.61 9.71
N ILE A 59 5.51 4.98 9.07
CA ILE A 59 4.12 5.45 9.10
C ILE A 59 3.53 5.24 10.51
N LEU A 60 3.64 4.03 11.06
CA LEU A 60 3.05 3.64 12.35
C LEU A 60 3.53 4.49 13.52
N PHE A 61 4.85 4.69 13.63
CA PHE A 61 5.45 5.25 14.84
C PHE A 61 5.95 6.69 14.65
N LYS A 62 6.22 7.13 13.42
CA LYS A 62 6.76 8.48 13.18
C LYS A 62 5.79 9.39 12.44
N GLY A 63 4.62 8.88 12.05
CA GLY A 63 3.60 9.64 11.31
C GLY A 63 4.08 10.12 9.94
N LYS A 64 5.12 9.50 9.37
CA LYS A 64 5.61 9.87 8.04
C LYS A 64 4.56 9.55 6.99
N LYS A 65 4.36 10.47 6.06
CA LYS A 65 3.32 10.39 5.04
C LYS A 65 3.73 10.93 3.68
N TYR A 66 4.86 11.63 3.57
CA TYR A 66 5.37 12.13 2.29
C TYR A 66 6.60 11.35 1.83
N TYR A 67 6.77 11.23 0.51
CA TYR A 67 7.93 10.56 -0.10
C TYR A 67 9.27 11.07 0.43
N SER A 68 9.43 12.39 0.56
CA SER A 68 10.65 13.02 1.06
C SER A 68 10.97 12.65 2.51
N GLU A 69 9.96 12.38 3.34
CA GLU A 69 10.18 12.00 4.74
C GLU A 69 10.77 10.59 4.83
N PHE A 70 10.30 9.66 4.00
CA PHE A 70 10.86 8.30 3.91
C PHE A 70 12.28 8.33 3.33
N LEU A 71 12.52 9.16 2.32
CA LEU A 71 13.85 9.32 1.73
C LEU A 71 14.88 9.85 2.75
N ASN A 72 14.43 10.73 3.65
CA ASN A 72 15.24 11.31 4.71
C ASN A 72 15.33 10.42 5.97
N SER A 73 14.83 9.18 5.94
CA SER A 73 15.00 8.23 7.04
C SER A 73 16.47 7.91 7.31
N PRO A 74 16.85 7.61 8.56
CA PRO A 74 18.22 7.25 8.93
C PRO A 74 18.79 6.07 8.13
N GLU A 75 17.94 5.15 7.67
CA GLU A 75 18.34 3.95 6.94
C GLU A 75 18.75 4.20 5.48
N LYS A 76 18.59 5.44 4.98
CA LYS A 76 19.04 5.87 3.64
C LYS A 76 18.59 4.95 2.50
N ILE A 77 17.28 4.71 2.41
CA ILE A 77 16.68 3.99 1.27
C ILE A 77 16.94 4.77 -0.03
N SER A 78 17.34 4.09 -1.10
CA SER A 78 17.53 4.74 -2.40
C SER A 78 16.19 5.07 -3.05
N THR A 79 16.16 6.06 -3.94
CA THR A 79 14.93 6.52 -4.61
C THR A 79 14.22 5.42 -5.38
N ASN A 80 14.96 4.64 -6.18
CA ASN A 80 14.37 3.56 -6.98
C ASN A 80 13.74 2.47 -6.10
N ILE A 81 14.40 2.12 -4.99
CA ILE A 81 13.88 1.11 -4.06
C ILE A 81 12.67 1.65 -3.30
N LEU A 82 12.71 2.90 -2.83
CA LEU A 82 11.58 3.55 -2.16
C LEU A 82 10.35 3.60 -3.06
N ALA A 83 10.50 4.06 -4.31
CA ALA A 83 9.41 4.12 -5.28
C ALA A 83 8.82 2.71 -5.55
N SER A 84 9.68 1.71 -5.76
CA SER A 84 9.25 0.32 -5.95
C SER A 84 8.45 -0.21 -4.75
N ARG A 85 8.90 0.05 -3.52
CA ARG A 85 8.24 -0.47 -2.31
C ARG A 85 6.95 0.25 -1.98
N LEU A 86 6.88 1.57 -2.14
CA LEU A 86 5.63 2.30 -2.01
C LEU A 86 4.59 1.80 -3.01
N GLY A 87 4.98 1.58 -4.27
CA GLY A 87 4.09 1.01 -5.29
C GLY A 87 3.62 -0.41 -4.94
N LYS A 88 4.52 -1.26 -4.43
CA LYS A 88 4.16 -2.61 -3.99
C LYS A 88 3.18 -2.60 -2.80
N LEU A 89 3.48 -1.82 -1.76
CA LEU A 89 2.61 -1.71 -0.58
C LEU A 89 1.23 -1.15 -0.94
N GLU A 90 1.17 -0.24 -1.92
CA GLU A 90 -0.07 0.29 -2.47
C GLU A 90 -0.84 -0.78 -3.24
N SER A 91 -0.19 -1.52 -4.16
CA SER A 91 -0.84 -2.58 -4.93
C SER A 91 -1.34 -3.74 -4.06
N GLU A 92 -0.64 -4.03 -2.97
CA GLU A 92 -1.04 -5.02 -1.97
C GLU A 92 -2.11 -4.50 -1.00
N GLY A 93 -2.52 -3.23 -1.12
CA GLY A 93 -3.55 -2.61 -0.31
C GLY A 93 -3.16 -2.41 1.15
N LEU A 94 -1.87 -2.35 1.48
CA LEU A 94 -1.39 -2.02 2.83
C LEU A 94 -1.33 -0.50 3.06
N ILE A 95 -1.07 0.26 2.00
CA ILE A 95 -1.13 1.72 2.03
C ILE A 95 -2.04 2.24 0.92
N SER A 96 -2.53 3.45 1.12
CA SER A 96 -3.19 4.27 0.09
C SER A 96 -2.27 5.42 -0.29
N LYS A 97 -2.38 5.90 -1.53
CA LYS A 97 -1.72 7.10 -2.02
C LYS A 97 -2.77 8.09 -2.50
N THR A 98 -2.74 9.31 -1.97
CA THR A 98 -3.70 10.38 -2.32
C THR A 98 -2.96 11.68 -2.58
N GLN A 99 -3.47 12.52 -3.47
CA GLN A 99 -2.86 13.85 -3.67
C GLN A 99 -3.12 14.73 -2.45
N ASP A 100 -2.12 15.50 -2.02
CA ASP A 100 -2.30 16.45 -0.93
C ASP A 100 -3.05 17.68 -1.44
N LEU A 101 -4.29 17.88 -0.97
CA LEU A 101 -5.12 19.01 -1.37
C LEU A 101 -4.54 20.37 -0.95
N LYS A 102 -3.68 20.40 0.07
CA LYS A 102 -2.97 21.62 0.50
C LYS A 102 -1.72 21.88 -0.33
N ASN A 103 -1.17 20.85 -0.97
CA ASN A 103 0.01 20.96 -1.81
C ASN A 103 -0.02 19.92 -2.93
N LEU A 104 -0.57 20.31 -4.08
CA LEU A 104 -0.80 19.42 -5.23
C LEU A 104 0.47 18.78 -5.82
N SER A 105 1.66 19.28 -5.46
CA SER A 105 2.94 18.67 -5.86
C SER A 105 3.31 17.43 -5.04
N LYS A 106 2.59 17.15 -3.95
CA LYS A 106 2.88 16.06 -3.01
C LYS A 106 1.77 15.01 -3.01
N PHE A 107 2.18 13.78 -2.72
CA PHE A 107 1.28 12.67 -2.39
C PHE A 107 1.41 12.32 -0.91
N ILE A 108 0.28 11.98 -0.30
CA ILE A 108 0.16 11.47 1.05
C ILE A 108 -0.02 9.95 0.99
N TYR A 109 0.85 9.24 1.69
CA TYR A 109 0.77 7.81 1.92
C TYR A 109 0.17 7.56 3.32
N ARG A 110 -0.85 6.71 3.41
CA ARG A 110 -1.51 6.34 4.68
C ARG A 110 -1.73 4.84 4.74
N LEU A 111 -1.68 4.23 5.92
CA LEU A 111 -2.09 2.83 6.09
C LEU A 111 -3.59 2.67 5.78
N THR A 112 -3.92 1.58 5.12
CA THR A 112 -5.30 1.08 5.02
C THR A 112 -5.67 0.31 6.29
N GLY A 113 -6.90 -0.21 6.39
CA GLY A 113 -7.26 -1.17 7.44
C GLY A 113 -6.30 -2.38 7.47
N LYS A 114 -6.07 -3.00 6.31
CA LYS A 114 -5.11 -4.11 6.14
C LYS A 114 -3.69 -3.76 6.62
N GLY A 115 -3.26 -2.51 6.40
CA GLY A 115 -1.97 -2.02 6.88
C GLY A 115 -1.92 -1.80 8.39
N LYS A 116 -3.00 -1.29 8.99
CA LYS A 116 -3.12 -1.10 10.44
C LYS A 116 -3.12 -2.44 11.19
N ASP A 117 -3.71 -3.48 10.59
CA ASP A 117 -3.75 -4.84 11.16
C ASP A 117 -2.35 -5.50 11.29
N LEU A 118 -1.30 -4.92 10.70
CA LEU A 118 0.08 -5.36 10.90
C LEU A 118 0.71 -4.88 12.20
N LEU A 119 0.09 -3.93 12.91
CA LEU A 119 0.64 -3.39 14.16
C LEU A 119 1.00 -4.46 15.21
N PRO A 120 0.15 -5.47 15.50
CA PRO A 120 0.48 -6.50 16.48
C PRO A 120 1.75 -7.27 16.09
N LEU A 121 1.86 -7.68 14.82
CA LEU A 121 3.02 -8.38 14.28
C LEU A 121 4.29 -7.54 14.38
N MET A 122 4.20 -6.24 14.07
CA MET A 122 5.33 -5.32 14.17
C MET A 122 5.84 -5.22 15.61
N LEU A 123 4.93 -5.17 16.59
CA LEU A 123 5.28 -5.11 18.00
C LEU A 123 5.91 -6.41 18.51
N ASP A 124 5.37 -7.56 18.10
CA ASP A 124 5.96 -8.87 18.45
C ASP A 124 7.38 -9.02 17.85
N MET A 125 7.60 -8.54 16.62
CA MET A 125 8.94 -8.49 16.02
C MET A 125 9.90 -7.60 16.80
N ILE A 126 9.43 -6.46 17.31
CA ILE A 126 10.23 -5.54 18.12
C ILE A 126 10.61 -6.21 19.44
N GLU A 127 9.65 -6.78 20.15
CA GLU A 127 9.88 -7.48 21.41
C GLU A 127 10.89 -8.62 21.25
N TRP A 128 10.70 -9.47 20.23
CA TRP A 128 11.63 -10.54 19.89
C TRP A 128 13.04 -9.98 19.62
N SER A 129 13.16 -8.90 18.85
CA SER A 129 14.45 -8.31 18.51
C SER A 129 15.20 -7.78 19.74
N VAL A 130 14.50 -7.16 20.69
CA VAL A 130 15.10 -6.64 21.92
C VAL A 130 15.53 -7.79 22.83
N LYS A 131 14.72 -8.85 22.92
CA LYS A 131 15.02 -10.04 23.73
C LYS A 131 16.31 -10.73 23.28
N TYR A 132 16.53 -10.86 21.98
CA TYR A 132 17.64 -11.65 21.43
C TYR A 132 18.82 -10.80 20.93
N ASN A 133 18.66 -9.49 20.77
CA ASN A 133 19.72 -8.58 20.36
C ASN A 133 19.63 -7.23 21.10
N PRO A 134 19.79 -7.22 22.43
CA PRO A 134 19.71 -6.01 23.23
C PRO A 134 20.85 -5.06 22.84
N GLN A 135 20.51 -3.84 22.44
CA GLN A 135 21.52 -2.81 22.17
C GLN A 135 21.87 -2.07 23.48
N PRO A 136 23.15 -1.80 23.75
CA PRO A 136 23.56 -1.00 24.91
C PRO A 136 22.84 0.35 24.93
N GLY A 137 22.21 0.68 26.06
CA GLY A 137 21.52 1.95 26.22
C GLY A 137 20.19 2.06 25.47
N THR A 138 19.55 0.95 25.08
CA THR A 138 18.17 0.98 24.56
C THR A 138 17.23 1.42 25.70
N PRO A 139 16.73 2.66 25.71
CA PRO A 139 15.80 3.10 26.74
C PRO A 139 14.39 2.61 26.36
N ASP A 140 13.40 2.92 27.20
CA ASP A 140 11.97 2.65 26.98
C ASP A 140 11.38 3.17 25.64
N ASN A 141 12.19 3.89 24.84
CA ASN A 141 11.91 4.49 23.53
C ASN A 141 12.71 3.84 22.38
N ILE A 142 12.68 2.50 22.31
CA ILE A 142 13.34 1.66 21.28
C ILE A 142 13.12 2.18 19.86
N ILE A 143 11.94 2.73 19.60
CA ILE A 143 11.60 3.39 18.35
C ILE A 143 11.29 4.85 18.63
N ASN A 144 12.04 5.74 18.01
CA ASN A 144 11.72 7.17 18.03
C ASN A 144 10.30 7.38 17.46
N GLY A 145 9.44 8.05 18.24
CA GLY A 145 8.04 8.31 17.93
C GLY A 145 7.04 7.28 18.47
N ALA A 146 7.51 6.10 18.90
CA ALA A 146 6.66 5.14 19.58
C ALA A 146 6.29 5.60 21.01
N PRO A 147 5.18 5.10 21.58
CA PRO A 147 4.82 5.35 22.96
C PRO A 147 5.95 4.96 23.93
N GLY A 148 6.11 5.74 25.00
CA GLY A 148 7.06 5.42 26.07
C GLY A 148 6.68 4.12 26.78
N LYS A 149 7.68 3.44 27.36
CA LYS A 149 7.53 2.15 28.05
C LYS A 149 6.92 1.07 27.14
N LEU A 150 7.28 1.10 25.85
CA LEU A 150 6.65 0.28 24.81
C LEU A 150 6.58 -1.21 25.19
N LEU A 151 7.67 -1.78 25.70
CA LEU A 151 7.75 -3.21 26.01
C LEU A 151 6.95 -3.63 27.24
N SER A 152 6.98 -2.85 28.33
CA SER A 152 6.15 -3.19 29.50
C SER A 152 4.67 -3.07 29.13
N ARG A 153 4.30 -2.04 28.37
CA ARG A 153 2.93 -1.82 27.92
C ARG A 153 2.41 -2.88 26.95
N LEU A 154 3.29 -3.45 26.13
CA LEU A 154 2.94 -4.58 25.28
C LEU A 154 2.43 -5.79 26.09
N HIS A 155 2.93 -5.98 27.32
CA HIS A 155 2.49 -7.03 28.23
C HIS A 155 1.34 -6.60 29.15
N ASP A 156 1.40 -5.38 29.67
CA ASP A 156 0.52 -4.92 30.74
C ASP A 156 -0.82 -4.34 30.22
N ASP A 157 -0.81 -3.64 29.08
CA ASP A 157 -1.97 -2.90 28.55
C ASP A 157 -2.03 -2.87 27.01
N ARG A 158 -1.80 -4.02 26.35
CA ARG A 158 -1.67 -4.17 24.88
C ARG A 158 -2.74 -3.44 24.07
N GLU A 159 -4.01 -3.58 24.44
CA GLU A 159 -5.13 -2.93 23.73
C GLU A 159 -5.07 -1.41 23.83
N ALA A 160 -4.74 -0.87 25.00
CA ALA A 160 -4.60 0.57 25.19
C ALA A 160 -3.42 1.12 24.40
N LEU A 161 -2.30 0.39 24.36
CA LEU A 161 -1.14 0.72 23.53
C LEU A 161 -1.51 0.76 22.03
N PHE A 162 -2.24 -0.24 21.54
CA PHE A 162 -2.64 -0.30 20.13
C PHE A 162 -3.52 0.87 19.75
N ASN A 163 -4.53 1.15 20.57
CA ASN A 163 -5.45 2.27 20.36
C ASN A 163 -4.71 3.61 20.34
N GLU A 164 -3.74 3.83 21.24
CA GLU A 164 -2.92 5.04 21.24
C GLU A 164 -2.10 5.19 19.95
N ILE A 165 -1.50 4.11 19.44
CA ILE A 165 -0.72 4.15 18.20
C ILE A 165 -1.64 4.44 17.02
N LEU A 166 -2.78 3.75 16.93
CA LEU A 166 -3.70 3.88 15.80
C LEU A 166 -4.42 5.23 15.77
N SER A 167 -4.72 5.83 16.93
CA SER A 167 -5.36 7.15 17.00
C SER A 167 -4.48 8.29 16.50
N LYS A 168 -3.15 8.10 16.46
CA LYS A 168 -2.19 9.08 15.91
C LYS A 168 -2.09 9.04 14.39
N LEU A 169 -2.74 8.07 13.74
CA LEU A 169 -2.68 7.86 12.28
C LEU A 169 -3.85 8.50 11.53
N GLU A 170 -4.82 9.06 12.25
CA GLU A 170 -5.99 9.78 11.72
C GLU A 170 -5.65 11.25 11.43
#